data_AF-A0A1B8C0X9-F1
#
_entry.id   AF-A0A1B8C0X9-F1
#
_cell.length_a   1.000
_cell.length_b   1.000
_cell.length_c   1.000
_cell.angle_alpha   90.00
_cell.angle_beta   90.00
_cell.angle_gamma   90.00
#
_symmetry.space_group_name_H-M   'P 1'
#
loop_
_entity.id
_entity.type
_entity.pdbx_description
1 polymer ?
#
loop_
_entity_poly.entity_id
_entity_poly.type
_entity_poly.pdbx_seq_one_letter_code
_entity_poly.pdbx_strand_id
1 'polypeptide(L)'
;MSTISNGSVTSKSSKQKFSAQLKELLVSAKKVLGNERDIDTLDRILDDKKELEAKLSLKISEGLAKDKQIANKNLEIEKLQITKKTLHDEFQEQFKSWDTGTSRQKELERETAELRGKLGEATKRADSAKSKNAELQQEFSNCQNDLRNVKEELNRTSKDLRSKDRELSGALSELDSLQEEKKALGLQVLDRHELSARFGGFMESCHMLAKEFFFTQLPDSDSCDDLQDKLYQSGFTKMAPKSIPISSSLPSQFLRMAAAEKIIAQKLCTNIFRQYYLPETLADRQAMDSVLERLLRVNSRDEAIFRLQLLSAYKNEENRHITSIVKSTIQEVVTVLGPLISPHLQGDFQVQTGQALAGSREALEPCSEKRRESMR
;
A
#
# COMPACT_ATOMS: atom_id res chain seq x y z
N MET A 1 24.33 -23.29 107.24
CA MET A 1 25.21 -24.28 107.92
C MET A 1 26.34 -23.51 108.58
N SER A 2 26.73 -23.65 109.85
CA SER A 2 26.20 -24.33 111.03
C SER A 2 26.98 -23.78 112.24
N THR A 3 26.25 -23.56 113.36
CA THR A 3 26.62 -23.78 114.80
C THR A 3 27.98 -23.31 115.35
N ILE A 4 28.05 -22.40 116.35
CA ILE A 4 27.79 -22.52 117.82
C ILE A 4 28.91 -23.28 118.60
N SER A 5 29.33 -22.71 119.76
CA SER A 5 29.50 -23.36 121.09
C SER A 5 30.75 -22.85 121.83
N ASN A 6 30.64 -21.95 122.83
CA ASN A 6 30.46 -22.16 124.29
C ASN A 6 31.72 -22.61 125.06
N GLY A 7 31.97 -21.99 126.23
CA GLY A 7 32.84 -22.57 127.26
C GLY A 7 33.39 -21.62 128.32
N SER A 8 32.54 -21.18 129.26
CA SER A 8 32.91 -20.52 130.53
C SER A 8 33.28 -21.57 131.59
N VAL A 9 34.36 -21.40 132.36
CA VAL A 9 34.49 -21.95 133.73
C VAL A 9 35.35 -21.05 134.63
N THR A 10 34.77 -20.69 135.78
CA THR A 10 35.31 -19.98 136.93
C THR A 10 36.05 -20.90 137.93
N SER A 11 37.07 -20.42 138.64
CA SER A 11 37.38 -20.92 140.00
C SER A 11 38.14 -19.89 140.87
N LYS A 12 37.37 -19.17 141.70
CA LYS A 12 37.84 -18.45 142.89
C LYS A 12 37.88 -19.43 144.06
N SER A 13 39.04 -19.72 144.66
CA SER A 13 39.15 -20.40 145.96
C SER A 13 40.61 -20.42 146.46
N SER A 14 40.95 -19.55 147.43
CA SER A 14 42.04 -19.77 148.44
C SER A 14 42.51 -18.48 149.15
N LYS A 15 42.35 -17.29 148.56
CA LYS A 15 42.92 -16.04 149.12
C LYS A 15 42.30 -15.56 150.45
N GLN A 16 41.15 -16.08 150.87
CA GLN A 16 40.39 -15.56 152.01
C GLN A 16 40.86 -16.06 153.39
N LYS A 17 41.62 -17.17 153.48
CA LYS A 17 42.12 -17.70 154.78
C LYS A 17 43.46 -17.11 155.24
N PHE A 18 44.32 -16.66 154.32
CA PHE A 18 45.64 -16.10 154.66
C PHE A 18 45.56 -14.69 155.27
N SER A 19 44.54 -13.91 154.87
CA SER A 19 44.34 -12.54 155.34
C SER A 19 43.95 -12.44 156.82
N ALA A 20 43.34 -13.48 157.40
CA ALA A 20 42.97 -13.50 158.82
C ALA A 20 44.19 -13.83 159.70
N GLN A 21 45.04 -14.77 159.26
CA GLN A 21 46.25 -15.17 160.00
C GLN A 21 47.34 -14.08 159.98
N LEU A 22 47.45 -13.30 158.90
CA LEU A 22 48.41 -12.20 158.82
C LEU A 22 48.07 -11.05 159.79
N LYS A 23 46.77 -10.80 160.04
CA LYS A 23 46.31 -9.76 160.97
C LYS A 23 46.61 -10.10 162.43
N GLU A 24 46.57 -11.38 162.80
CA GLU A 24 46.86 -11.84 164.17
C GLU A 24 48.37 -11.78 164.49
N LEU A 25 49.22 -12.02 163.49
CA LEU A 25 50.68 -11.86 163.61
C LEU A 25 51.10 -10.38 163.69
N LEU A 26 50.44 -9.50 162.93
CA LEU A 26 50.68 -8.05 162.97
C LEU A 26 50.28 -7.42 164.32
N VAL A 27 49.22 -7.93 164.98
CA VAL A 27 48.84 -7.47 166.33
C VAL A 27 49.86 -7.88 167.39
N SER A 28 50.53 -9.03 167.20
CA SER A 28 51.58 -9.51 168.11
C SER A 28 52.91 -8.77 167.91
N ALA A 29 53.28 -8.42 166.67
CA ALA A 29 54.47 -7.61 166.39
C ALA A 29 54.33 -6.14 166.84
N LYS A 30 53.09 -5.62 166.91
CA LYS A 30 52.76 -4.27 167.41
C LYS A 30 53.10 -4.06 168.90
N LYS A 31 53.41 -5.11 169.65
CA LYS A 31 53.67 -5.05 171.11
C LYS A 31 55.16 -5.03 171.49
N VAL A 32 56.09 -5.21 170.55
CA VAL A 32 57.53 -5.45 170.87
C VAL A 32 58.50 -4.44 170.23
N LEU A 33 58.13 -3.73 169.16
CA LEU A 33 59.05 -2.84 168.44
C LEU A 33 58.43 -1.43 168.28
N GLY A 34 58.75 -0.54 169.21
CA GLY A 34 58.41 0.88 169.12
C GLY A 34 59.34 1.64 168.19
N ASN A 35 59.13 1.54 166.88
CA ASN A 35 59.58 2.52 165.88
C ASN A 35 58.69 2.44 164.62
N GLU A 36 58.09 3.58 164.24
CA GLU A 36 56.77 3.69 163.58
C GLU A 36 56.84 4.17 162.11
N ARG A 37 57.92 3.92 161.36
CA ARG A 37 58.12 4.52 160.02
C ARG A 37 57.96 3.60 158.80
N ASP A 38 57.92 2.28 158.95
CA ASP A 38 58.01 1.37 157.79
C ASP A 38 56.65 0.73 157.35
N ILE A 39 55.52 1.17 157.92
CA ILE A 39 54.19 0.57 157.64
C ILE A 39 53.40 1.36 156.58
N ASP A 40 53.59 2.67 156.42
CA ASP A 40 52.85 3.49 155.44
C ASP A 40 53.23 3.23 153.97
N THR A 41 54.38 2.63 153.70
CA THR A 41 54.88 2.39 152.34
C THR A 41 54.21 1.20 151.65
N LEU A 42 53.62 0.27 152.41
CA LEU A 42 53.06 -0.98 151.88
C LEU A 42 51.60 -0.85 151.41
N ASP A 43 50.81 0.04 152.01
CA ASP A 43 49.42 0.29 151.57
C ASP A 43 49.37 1.02 150.21
N ARG A 44 50.32 1.93 149.94
CA ARG A 44 50.42 2.61 148.64
C ARG A 44 50.66 1.67 147.46
N ILE A 45 51.50 0.65 147.63
CA ILE A 45 51.85 -0.29 146.54
C ILE A 45 50.68 -1.23 146.21
N LEU A 46 49.84 -1.55 147.18
CA LEU A 46 48.66 -2.39 146.98
C LEU A 46 47.56 -1.67 146.21
N ASP A 47 47.40 -0.36 146.43
CA ASP A 47 46.45 0.47 145.68
C ASP A 47 46.92 0.70 144.23
N ASP A 48 48.21 0.96 144.00
CA ASP A 48 48.79 1.10 142.65
C ASP A 48 48.63 -0.18 141.81
N LYS A 49 48.76 -1.35 142.43
CA LYS A 49 48.56 -2.64 141.74
C LYS A 49 47.11 -2.82 141.29
N LYS A 50 46.14 -2.47 142.14
CA LYS A 50 44.71 -2.51 141.77
C LYS A 50 44.40 -1.55 140.63
N GLU A 51 45.00 -0.36 140.64
CA GLU A 51 44.80 0.63 139.58
C GLU A 51 45.38 0.16 138.23
N LEU A 52 46.56 -0.48 138.25
CA LEU A 52 47.19 -1.03 137.06
C LEU A 52 46.44 -2.23 136.47
N GLU A 53 45.91 -3.14 137.30
CA GLU A 53 45.05 -4.25 136.83
C GLU A 53 43.74 -3.74 136.19
N ALA A 54 43.17 -2.65 136.72
CA ALA A 54 42.01 -1.99 136.14
C ALA A 54 42.33 -1.31 134.79
N LYS A 55 43.47 -0.60 134.70
CA LYS A 55 43.94 0.03 133.44
C LYS A 55 44.27 -1.01 132.37
N LEU A 56 44.86 -2.15 132.74
CA LEU A 56 45.16 -3.23 131.79
C LEU A 56 43.86 -3.85 131.24
N SER A 57 42.88 -4.09 132.12
CA SER A 57 41.57 -4.64 131.71
C SER A 57 40.81 -3.70 130.78
N LEU A 58 40.90 -2.38 131.01
CA LEU A 58 40.29 -1.35 130.15
C LEU A 58 40.96 -1.31 128.76
N LYS A 59 42.29 -1.39 128.70
CA LYS A 59 43.00 -1.39 127.40
C LYS A 59 42.76 -2.65 126.58
N ILE A 60 42.60 -3.80 127.22
CA ILE A 60 42.24 -5.06 126.55
C ILE A 60 40.83 -4.96 125.96
N SER A 61 39.88 -4.34 126.67
CA SER A 61 38.52 -4.13 126.14
C SER A 61 38.48 -3.10 125.01
N GLU A 62 39.29 -2.04 125.06
CA GLU A 62 39.44 -1.07 123.96
C GLU A 62 40.10 -1.69 122.70
N GLY A 63 41.11 -2.55 122.87
CA GLY A 63 41.75 -3.27 121.77
C GLY A 63 40.77 -4.16 121.02
N LEU A 64 39.99 -4.96 121.76
CA LEU A 64 38.94 -5.81 121.20
C LEU A 64 37.83 -5.02 120.49
N ALA A 65 37.50 -3.80 120.96
CA ALA A 65 36.52 -2.94 120.31
C ALA A 65 37.04 -2.36 118.98
N LYS A 66 38.32 -1.95 118.92
CA LYS A 66 38.94 -1.45 117.69
C LYS A 66 39.16 -2.55 116.66
N ASP A 67 39.53 -3.75 117.08
CA ASP A 67 39.66 -4.91 116.19
C ASP A 67 38.30 -5.30 115.58
N LYS A 68 37.21 -5.22 116.36
CA LYS A 68 35.85 -5.35 115.82
C LYS A 68 35.51 -4.26 114.79
N GLN A 69 35.95 -3.02 115.00
CA GLN A 69 35.68 -1.91 114.08
C GLN A 69 36.48 -2.03 112.77
N ILE A 70 37.74 -2.47 112.85
CA ILE A 70 38.60 -2.73 111.68
C ILE A 70 38.04 -3.90 110.86
N ALA A 71 37.64 -4.99 111.52
CA ALA A 71 37.00 -6.12 110.85
C ALA A 71 35.72 -5.70 110.11
N ASN A 72 34.91 -4.83 110.70
CA ASN A 72 33.67 -4.36 110.08
C ASN A 72 33.92 -3.43 108.88
N LYS A 73 34.90 -2.52 108.97
CA LYS A 73 35.28 -1.64 107.85
C LYS A 73 35.94 -2.41 106.70
N ASN A 74 36.73 -3.44 107.00
CA ASN A 74 37.29 -4.30 105.96
C ASN A 74 36.20 -5.08 105.21
N LEU A 75 35.19 -5.58 105.93
CA LEU A 75 33.99 -6.18 105.32
C LEU A 75 33.23 -5.19 104.43
N GLU A 76 33.15 -3.91 104.82
CA GLU A 76 32.49 -2.87 104.04
C GLU A 76 33.28 -2.48 102.79
N ILE A 77 34.61 -2.37 102.88
CA ILE A 77 35.50 -2.13 101.74
C ILE A 77 35.42 -3.28 100.74
N GLU A 78 35.41 -4.52 101.22
CA GLU A 78 35.30 -5.69 100.36
C GLU A 78 33.93 -5.72 99.64
N LYS A 79 32.84 -5.42 100.36
CA LYS A 79 31.51 -5.25 99.76
C LYS A 79 31.49 -4.16 98.71
N LEU A 80 32.08 -2.99 98.99
CA LEU A 80 32.12 -1.86 98.07
C LEU A 80 32.96 -2.15 96.83
N GLN A 81 34.07 -2.88 96.98
CA GLN A 81 34.88 -3.34 95.85
C GLN A 81 34.12 -4.34 94.99
N ILE A 82 33.38 -5.29 95.59
CA ILE A 82 32.51 -6.21 94.86
C ILE A 82 31.44 -5.42 94.10
N THR A 83 30.70 -4.52 94.75
CA THR A 83 29.65 -3.74 94.07
C THR A 83 30.22 -2.84 92.98
N LYS A 84 31.39 -2.22 93.19
CA LYS A 84 32.04 -1.39 92.17
C LYS A 84 32.42 -2.24 90.96
N LYS A 85 32.95 -3.44 91.18
CA LYS A 85 33.32 -4.36 90.11
C LYS A 85 32.08 -4.83 89.34
N THR A 86 31.04 -5.28 90.04
CA THR A 86 29.77 -5.68 89.42
C THR A 86 29.17 -4.55 88.58
N LEU A 87 29.10 -3.33 89.10
CA LEU A 87 28.53 -2.19 88.39
C LEU A 87 29.37 -1.79 87.16
N HIS A 88 30.70 -1.93 87.24
CA HIS A 88 31.59 -1.69 86.11
C HIS A 88 31.40 -2.74 85.02
N ASP A 89 31.33 -4.01 85.40
CA ASP A 89 31.11 -5.13 84.48
C ASP A 89 29.73 -4.99 83.80
N GLU A 90 28.68 -4.66 84.55
CA GLU A 90 27.33 -4.38 84.02
C GLU A 90 27.30 -3.19 83.06
N PHE A 91 27.95 -2.06 83.41
CA PHE A 91 28.03 -0.91 82.52
C PHE A 91 28.79 -1.25 81.24
N GLN A 92 29.87 -2.02 81.34
CA GLN A 92 30.67 -2.42 80.19
C GLN A 92 29.88 -3.36 79.26
N GLU A 93 29.10 -4.29 79.81
CA GLU A 93 28.20 -5.13 79.02
C GLU A 93 27.07 -4.32 78.37
N GLN A 94 26.43 -3.42 79.10
CA GLN A 94 25.39 -2.55 78.53
C GLN A 94 25.93 -1.64 77.44
N PHE A 95 27.14 -1.08 77.62
CA PHE A 95 27.77 -0.25 76.61
C PHE A 95 28.09 -1.05 75.34
N LYS A 96 28.63 -2.28 75.48
CA LYS A 96 28.85 -3.19 74.34
C LYS A 96 27.55 -3.56 73.64
N SER A 97 26.49 -3.83 74.40
CA SER A 97 25.15 -4.10 73.85
C SER A 97 24.56 -2.88 73.12
N TRP A 98 24.76 -1.69 73.65
CA TRP A 98 24.30 -0.45 73.04
C TRP A 98 25.09 -0.11 71.76
N ASP A 99 26.41 -0.31 71.76
CA ASP A 99 27.28 -0.05 70.61
C ASP A 99 26.99 -1.03 69.45
N THR A 100 26.80 -2.31 69.78
CA THR A 100 26.35 -3.32 68.80
C THR A 100 24.94 -3.02 68.28
N GLY A 101 24.02 -2.61 69.16
CA GLY A 101 22.67 -2.17 68.79
C GLY A 101 22.68 -0.96 67.85
N THR A 102 23.50 0.05 68.15
CA THR A 102 23.65 1.27 67.35
C THR A 102 24.28 0.97 66.00
N SER A 103 25.28 0.09 65.95
CA SER A 103 25.90 -0.35 64.70
C SER A 103 24.90 -1.10 63.82
N ARG A 104 24.09 -1.98 64.41
CA ARG A 104 23.03 -2.71 63.69
C ARG A 104 21.94 -1.77 63.18
N GLN A 105 21.57 -0.76 63.96
CA GLN A 105 20.61 0.26 63.52
C GLN A 105 21.12 1.03 62.30
N LYS A 106 22.39 1.48 62.31
CA LYS A 106 22.99 2.17 61.16
C LYS A 106 23.04 1.29 59.90
N GLU A 107 23.30 -0.01 60.06
CA GLU A 107 23.28 -0.95 58.93
C GLU A 107 21.88 -1.08 58.34
N LEU A 108 20.86 -1.27 59.20
CA LEU A 108 19.46 -1.34 58.78
C LEU A 108 19.01 -0.04 58.10
N GLU A 109 19.41 1.13 58.61
CA GLU A 109 19.12 2.42 57.97
C GLU A 109 19.74 2.52 56.57
N ARG A 110 20.97 2.02 56.39
CA ARG A 110 21.63 1.95 55.08
C ARG A 110 20.90 1.00 54.14
N GLU A 111 20.57 -0.21 54.58
CA GLU A 111 19.80 -1.18 53.78
C GLU A 111 18.42 -0.61 53.39
N THR A 112 17.75 0.09 54.32
CA THR A 112 16.44 0.71 54.06
C THR A 112 16.55 1.82 53.01
N ALA A 113 17.61 2.64 53.06
CA ALA A 113 17.87 3.66 52.06
C ALA A 113 18.17 3.05 50.68
N GLU A 114 18.95 1.98 50.63
CA GLU A 114 19.26 1.25 49.38
C GLU A 114 18.00 0.62 48.77
N LEU A 115 17.19 -0.07 49.57
CA LEU A 115 15.93 -0.66 49.13
C LEU A 115 14.95 0.40 48.63
N ARG A 116 14.88 1.56 49.28
CA ARG A 116 14.05 2.68 48.82
C ARG A 116 14.54 3.23 47.47
N GLY A 117 15.85 3.30 47.27
CA GLY A 117 16.46 3.66 45.98
C GLY A 117 16.09 2.66 44.88
N LYS A 118 16.30 1.36 45.13
CA LYS A 118 15.94 0.27 44.21
C LYS A 118 14.45 0.27 43.85
N LEU A 119 13.57 0.52 44.83
CA LEU A 119 12.14 0.62 44.62
C LEU A 119 11.80 1.82 43.71
N GLY A 120 12.38 2.99 43.97
CA GLY A 120 12.18 4.19 43.15
C GLY A 120 12.62 4.01 41.70
N GLU A 121 13.75 3.33 41.45
CA GLU A 121 14.18 2.98 40.09
C GLU A 121 13.25 1.97 39.41
N ALA A 122 12.79 0.97 40.15
CA ALA A 122 11.85 -0.02 39.64
C ALA A 122 10.51 0.63 39.24
N THR A 123 10.01 1.58 40.03
CA THR A 123 8.81 2.36 39.71
C THR A 123 9.02 3.17 38.43
N LYS A 124 10.12 3.91 38.30
CA LYS A 124 10.43 4.66 37.07
C LYS A 124 10.51 3.77 35.83
N ARG A 125 11.12 2.58 35.96
CA ARG A 125 11.17 1.58 34.89
C ARG A 125 9.79 1.05 34.53
N ALA A 126 8.94 0.78 35.52
CA ALA A 126 7.57 0.33 35.30
C ALA A 126 6.73 1.40 34.60
N ASP A 127 6.83 2.65 35.02
CA ASP A 127 6.12 3.78 34.39
C ASP A 127 6.57 4.01 32.95
N SER A 128 7.89 3.94 32.68
CA SER A 128 8.44 4.04 31.32
C SER A 128 7.95 2.89 30.44
N ALA A 129 7.94 1.65 30.95
CA ALA A 129 7.41 0.49 30.22
C ALA A 129 5.91 0.63 29.94
N LYS A 130 5.14 1.17 30.89
CA LYS A 130 3.70 1.44 30.73
C LYS A 130 3.43 2.46 29.63
N SER A 131 4.21 3.55 29.56
CA SER A 131 4.11 4.55 28.47
C SER A 131 4.38 3.91 27.11
N LYS A 132 5.47 3.15 26.99
CA LYS A 132 5.83 2.45 25.74
C LYS A 132 4.76 1.45 25.31
N ASN A 133 4.18 0.71 26.24
CA ASN A 133 3.09 -0.21 25.91
C ASN A 133 1.84 0.53 25.39
N ALA A 134 1.51 1.70 25.95
CA ALA A 134 0.40 2.51 25.46
C ALA A 134 0.67 3.04 24.03
N GLU A 135 1.89 3.50 23.76
CA GLU A 135 2.32 3.94 22.43
C GLU A 135 2.23 2.80 21.40
N LEU A 136 2.78 1.62 21.73
CA LEU A 136 2.70 0.44 20.86
C LEU A 136 1.26 -0.03 20.63
N GLN A 137 0.40 0.05 21.64
CA GLN A 137 -1.01 -0.29 21.49
C GLN A 137 -1.75 0.67 20.56
N GLN A 138 -1.39 1.96 20.60
CA GLN A 138 -1.92 2.96 19.67
C GLN A 138 -1.42 2.71 18.24
N GLU A 139 -0.12 2.46 18.04
CA GLU A 139 0.44 2.13 16.73
C GLU A 139 -0.18 0.86 16.14
N PHE A 140 -0.38 -0.17 16.96
CA PHE A 140 -1.05 -1.40 16.53
C PHE A 140 -2.48 -1.14 16.06
N SER A 141 -3.22 -0.30 16.77
CA SER A 141 -4.58 0.08 16.41
C SER A 141 -4.62 0.87 15.09
N ASN A 142 -3.66 1.77 14.88
CA ASN A 142 -3.53 2.52 13.63
C ASN A 142 -3.22 1.60 12.45
N CYS A 143 -2.21 0.73 12.58
CA CYS A 143 -1.87 -0.27 11.57
C CYS A 143 -3.04 -1.20 11.22
N GLN A 144 -3.85 -1.59 12.22
CA GLN A 144 -5.04 -2.41 11.99
C GLN A 144 -6.11 -1.68 11.18
N ASN A 145 -6.26 -0.37 11.37
CA ASN A 145 -7.18 0.46 10.58
C ASN A 145 -6.66 0.65 9.15
N ASP A 146 -5.37 0.91 8.98
CA ASP A 146 -4.76 1.05 7.65
C ASP A 146 -4.87 -0.24 6.84
N LEU A 147 -4.61 -1.39 7.47
CA LEU A 147 -4.78 -2.70 6.83
C LEU A 147 -6.22 -2.93 6.36
N ARG A 148 -7.20 -2.48 7.14
CA ARG A 148 -8.62 -2.56 6.78
C ARG A 148 -8.93 -1.67 5.57
N ASN A 149 -8.44 -0.44 5.56
CA ASN A 149 -8.64 0.50 4.45
C ASN A 149 -8.03 -0.04 3.16
N VAL A 150 -6.79 -0.54 3.20
CA VAL A 150 -6.13 -1.16 2.04
C VAL A 150 -6.92 -2.37 1.53
N LYS A 151 -7.46 -3.19 2.43
CA LYS A 151 -8.30 -4.33 2.05
C LYS A 151 -9.59 -3.89 1.36
N GLU A 152 -10.21 -2.81 1.81
CA GLU A 152 -11.40 -2.24 1.17
C GLU A 152 -11.09 -1.67 -0.22
N GLU A 153 -9.99 -0.93 -0.38
CA GLU A 153 -9.53 -0.42 -1.67
C GLU A 153 -9.17 -1.53 -2.65
N LEU A 154 -8.50 -2.59 -2.18
CA LEU A 154 -8.19 -3.77 -2.99
C LEU A 154 -9.46 -4.46 -3.48
N ASN A 155 -10.49 -4.56 -2.63
CA ASN A 155 -11.78 -5.14 -3.02
C ASN A 155 -12.53 -4.26 -4.03
N ARG A 156 -12.46 -2.92 -3.90
CA ARG A 156 -13.07 -1.99 -4.85
C ARG A 156 -12.39 -2.09 -6.22
N THR A 157 -11.07 -1.95 -6.25
CA THR A 157 -10.27 -2.05 -7.48
C THR A 157 -10.43 -3.42 -8.16
N SER A 158 -10.50 -4.52 -7.39
CA SER A 158 -10.77 -5.85 -7.95
C SER A 158 -12.14 -5.96 -8.61
N LYS A 159 -13.18 -5.33 -8.04
CA LYS A 159 -14.51 -5.27 -8.66
C LYS A 159 -14.50 -4.44 -9.94
N ASP A 160 -13.83 -3.29 -9.93
CA ASP A 160 -13.73 -2.42 -11.10
C ASP A 160 -12.99 -3.11 -12.25
N LEU A 161 -11.89 -3.81 -11.95
CA LEU A 161 -11.14 -4.59 -12.93
C LEU A 161 -12.04 -5.65 -13.58
N ARG A 162 -12.84 -6.39 -12.79
CA ARG A 162 -13.79 -7.37 -13.32
C ARG A 162 -14.89 -6.74 -14.17
N SER A 163 -15.33 -5.52 -13.84
CA SER A 163 -16.31 -4.79 -14.66
C SER A 163 -15.71 -4.43 -16.01
N LYS A 164 -14.48 -3.90 -16.02
CA LYS A 164 -13.77 -3.51 -17.24
C LYS A 164 -13.45 -4.70 -18.14
N ASP A 165 -13.10 -5.83 -17.56
CA ASP A 165 -12.85 -7.07 -18.30
C ASP A 165 -14.11 -7.57 -19.03
N ARG A 166 -15.29 -7.44 -18.40
CA ARG A 166 -16.58 -7.75 -19.04
C ARG A 166 -16.93 -6.77 -20.15
N GLU A 167 -16.72 -5.47 -19.94
CA GLU A 167 -16.93 -4.44 -20.98
C GLU A 167 -16.04 -4.70 -22.21
N LEU A 168 -14.76 -5.01 -21.98
CA LEU A 168 -13.81 -5.30 -23.03
C LEU A 168 -14.18 -6.58 -23.79
N SER A 169 -14.57 -7.64 -23.07
CA SER A 169 -15.04 -8.89 -23.69
C SER A 169 -16.31 -8.67 -24.52
N GLY A 170 -17.24 -7.84 -24.04
CA GLY A 170 -18.44 -7.46 -24.79
C GLY A 170 -18.09 -6.69 -26.07
N ALA A 171 -17.22 -5.69 -25.98
CA ALA A 171 -16.78 -4.91 -27.14
C ALA A 171 -16.04 -5.75 -28.19
N LEU A 172 -15.21 -6.71 -27.76
CA LEU A 172 -14.56 -7.66 -28.67
C LEU A 172 -15.58 -8.54 -29.39
N SER A 173 -16.58 -9.07 -28.68
CA SER A 173 -17.64 -9.87 -29.30
C SER A 173 -18.47 -9.06 -30.30
N GLU A 174 -18.75 -7.78 -30.01
CA GLU A 174 -19.43 -6.89 -30.96
C GLU A 174 -18.56 -6.62 -32.20
N LEU A 175 -17.26 -6.40 -32.01
CA LEU A 175 -16.32 -6.20 -33.11
C LEU A 175 -16.24 -7.43 -34.02
N ASP A 176 -16.15 -8.63 -33.43
CA ASP A 176 -16.15 -9.88 -34.17
C ASP A 176 -17.45 -10.05 -34.97
N SER A 177 -18.60 -9.76 -34.36
CA SER A 177 -19.90 -9.77 -35.05
C SER A 177 -19.94 -8.79 -36.23
N LEU A 178 -19.41 -7.58 -36.07
CA LEU A 178 -19.33 -6.60 -37.16
C LEU A 178 -18.37 -7.04 -38.26
N GLN A 179 -17.29 -7.74 -37.91
CA GLN A 179 -16.35 -8.27 -38.88
C GLN A 179 -16.94 -9.44 -39.67
N GLU A 180 -17.72 -10.31 -39.01
CA GLU A 180 -18.52 -11.34 -39.68
C GLU A 180 -19.58 -10.73 -40.58
N GLU A 181 -20.30 -9.70 -40.13
CA GLU A 181 -21.27 -8.98 -40.95
C GLU A 181 -20.61 -8.33 -42.16
N LYS A 182 -19.44 -7.70 -41.97
CA LYS A 182 -18.64 -7.14 -43.08
C LYS A 182 -18.27 -8.20 -44.11
N LYS A 183 -17.86 -9.40 -43.66
CA LYS A 183 -17.56 -10.54 -44.54
C LYS A 183 -18.81 -11.04 -45.26
N ALA A 184 -19.93 -11.20 -44.54
CA ALA A 184 -21.20 -11.67 -45.09
C ALA A 184 -21.76 -10.71 -46.15
N LEU A 185 -21.63 -9.40 -45.92
CA LEU A 185 -22.02 -8.35 -46.87
C LEU A 185 -21.01 -8.18 -48.02
N GLY A 186 -19.85 -8.84 -47.96
CA GLY A 186 -18.80 -8.73 -48.96
C GLY A 186 -18.24 -7.31 -49.09
N LEU A 187 -18.24 -6.55 -48.00
CA LEU A 187 -17.74 -5.18 -47.93
C LEU A 187 -16.21 -5.16 -48.00
N GLN A 188 -15.67 -5.00 -49.19
CA GLN A 188 -14.23 -4.82 -49.41
C GLN A 188 -13.85 -3.34 -49.34
N VAL A 189 -12.66 -3.07 -48.79
CA VAL A 189 -12.06 -1.74 -48.87
C VAL A 189 -11.58 -1.57 -50.30
N LEU A 190 -12.27 -0.71 -51.06
CA LEU A 190 -11.84 -0.31 -52.39
C LEU A 190 -10.51 0.44 -52.29
N ASP A 191 -9.48 -0.06 -52.97
CA ASP A 191 -8.24 0.69 -53.16
C ASP A 191 -8.50 1.82 -54.16
N ARG A 192 -8.50 3.05 -53.63
CA ARG A 192 -8.74 4.26 -54.42
C ARG A 192 -7.67 4.49 -55.48
N HIS A 193 -6.43 4.06 -55.22
CA HIS A 193 -5.33 4.22 -56.18
C HIS A 193 -5.48 3.25 -57.34
N GLU A 194 -5.80 1.98 -57.05
CA GLU A 194 -6.06 0.97 -58.08
C GLU A 194 -7.26 1.38 -58.94
N LEU A 195 -8.37 1.81 -58.31
CA LEU A 195 -9.56 2.25 -59.04
C LEU A 195 -9.26 3.47 -59.92
N SER A 196 -8.55 4.46 -59.39
CA SER A 196 -8.14 5.65 -60.14
C SER A 196 -7.26 5.30 -61.34
N ALA A 197 -6.28 4.41 -61.16
CA ALA A 197 -5.42 3.96 -62.25
C ALA A 197 -6.20 3.24 -63.36
N ARG A 198 -7.16 2.37 -63.00
CA ARG A 198 -8.04 1.69 -63.96
C ARG A 198 -8.90 2.67 -64.74
N PHE A 199 -9.54 3.63 -64.06
CA PHE A 199 -10.30 4.67 -64.75
C PHE A 199 -9.42 5.56 -65.62
N GLY A 200 -8.20 5.88 -65.17
CA GLY A 200 -7.23 6.61 -65.99
C GLY A 200 -6.90 5.90 -67.30
N GLY A 201 -6.55 4.61 -67.23
CA GLY A 201 -6.26 3.81 -68.44
C GLY A 201 -7.48 3.64 -69.36
N PHE A 202 -8.67 3.50 -68.78
CA PHE A 202 -9.93 3.45 -69.53
C PHE A 202 -10.23 4.76 -70.27
N MET A 203 -10.08 5.91 -69.59
CA MET A 203 -10.27 7.22 -70.19
C MET A 203 -9.25 7.49 -71.31
N GLU A 204 -7.99 7.10 -71.10
CA GLU A 204 -6.95 7.18 -72.13
C GLU A 204 -7.31 6.32 -73.36
N SER A 205 -7.86 5.13 -73.15
CA SER A 205 -8.29 4.25 -74.26
C SER A 205 -9.43 4.88 -75.07
N CYS A 206 -10.36 5.56 -74.40
CA CYS A 206 -11.44 6.31 -75.05
C CYS A 206 -10.90 7.53 -75.82
N HIS A 207 -9.91 8.25 -75.28
CA HIS A 207 -9.22 9.34 -75.97
C HIS A 207 -8.51 8.85 -77.23
N MET A 208 -7.76 7.75 -77.13
CA MET A 208 -7.05 7.15 -78.27
C MET A 208 -8.01 6.68 -79.37
N LEU A 209 -9.12 6.04 -78.98
CA LEU A 209 -10.20 5.68 -79.92
C LEU A 209 -10.77 6.92 -80.63
N ALA A 210 -11.08 7.99 -79.88
CA ALA A 210 -11.64 9.19 -80.48
C ALA A 210 -10.64 9.87 -81.43
N LYS A 211 -9.36 9.88 -81.06
CA LYS A 211 -8.28 10.42 -81.87
C LYS A 211 -8.09 9.62 -83.16
N GLU A 212 -8.05 8.30 -83.09
CA GLU A 212 -7.84 7.44 -84.27
C GLU A 212 -8.92 7.63 -85.34
N PHE A 213 -10.19 7.73 -84.95
CA PHE A 213 -11.29 7.76 -85.90
C PHE A 213 -11.80 9.16 -86.26
N PHE A 214 -11.68 10.16 -85.37
CA PHE A 214 -12.29 11.48 -85.57
C PHE A 214 -11.29 12.62 -85.72
N PHE A 215 -10.00 12.37 -85.43
CA PHE A 215 -8.90 13.27 -85.79
C PHE A 215 -8.37 12.96 -87.20
N THR A 216 -9.29 12.88 -88.15
CA THR A 216 -9.05 12.45 -89.53
C THR A 216 -9.77 13.39 -90.51
N GLN A 217 -9.43 13.27 -91.79
CA GLN A 217 -10.17 13.95 -92.85
C GLN A 217 -11.55 13.30 -93.02
N LEU A 218 -12.54 14.10 -93.41
CA LEU A 218 -13.88 13.58 -93.67
C LEU A 218 -13.89 12.68 -94.93
N PRO A 219 -14.87 11.78 -95.06
CA PRO A 219 -14.99 10.95 -96.25
C PRO A 219 -15.18 11.80 -97.50
N ASP A 220 -14.33 11.62 -98.51
CA ASP A 220 -14.39 12.36 -99.78
C ASP A 220 -15.64 12.01 -100.63
N SER A 221 -16.39 10.99 -100.24
CA SER A 221 -17.51 10.43 -101.00
C SER A 221 -18.83 11.18 -100.85
N ASP A 222 -18.97 12.03 -99.82
CA ASP A 222 -20.23 12.72 -99.50
C ASP A 222 -20.11 14.22 -99.73
N SER A 223 -21.15 14.84 -100.28
CA SER A 223 -21.24 16.30 -100.26
C SER A 223 -21.45 16.79 -98.83
N CYS A 224 -21.12 18.07 -98.56
CA CYS A 224 -21.32 18.67 -97.24
C CYS A 224 -22.78 18.59 -96.78
N ASP A 225 -23.73 18.73 -97.71
CA ASP A 225 -25.17 18.65 -97.42
C ASP A 225 -25.59 17.21 -97.09
N ASP A 226 -25.09 16.22 -97.84
CA ASP A 226 -25.38 14.80 -97.56
C ASP A 226 -24.87 14.37 -96.19
N LEU A 227 -23.67 14.83 -95.81
CA LEU A 227 -23.08 14.53 -94.51
C LEU A 227 -23.88 15.20 -93.37
N GLN A 228 -24.30 16.45 -93.57
CA GLN A 228 -25.13 17.17 -92.61
C GLN A 228 -26.48 16.48 -92.39
N ASP A 229 -27.11 15.98 -93.45
CA ASP A 229 -28.36 15.22 -93.38
C ASP A 229 -28.18 13.89 -92.64
N LYS A 230 -27.10 13.15 -92.91
CA LYS A 230 -26.76 11.92 -92.18
C LYS A 230 -26.54 12.19 -90.69
N LEU A 231 -25.89 13.30 -90.33
CA LEU A 231 -25.67 13.70 -88.92
C LEU A 231 -26.97 14.12 -88.23
N TYR A 232 -27.91 14.71 -88.95
CA TYR A 232 -29.24 15.01 -88.42
C TYR A 232 -30.02 13.72 -88.14
N GLN A 233 -30.01 12.79 -89.09
CA GLN A 233 -30.68 11.49 -88.98
C GLN A 233 -30.08 10.60 -87.88
N SER A 234 -28.76 10.65 -87.68
CA SER A 234 -28.08 9.88 -86.63
C SER A 234 -28.35 10.41 -85.21
N GLY A 235 -28.91 11.62 -85.09
CA GLY A 235 -29.12 12.29 -83.81
C GLY A 235 -27.88 12.97 -83.24
N PHE A 236 -26.79 13.06 -84.00
CA PHE A 236 -25.56 13.74 -83.61
C PHE A 236 -25.80 15.18 -83.16
N THR A 237 -26.63 15.92 -83.90
CA THR A 237 -26.99 17.32 -83.62
C THR A 237 -27.73 17.55 -82.30
N LYS A 238 -28.29 16.49 -81.70
CA LYS A 238 -28.94 16.54 -80.38
C LYS A 238 -27.96 16.38 -79.22
N MET A 239 -26.78 15.79 -79.46
CA MET A 239 -25.79 15.47 -78.42
C MET A 239 -24.53 16.35 -78.53
N ALA A 240 -24.14 16.68 -79.76
CA ALA A 240 -23.05 17.59 -80.05
C ALA A 240 -23.47 19.07 -79.94
N PRO A 241 -22.54 20.00 -79.65
CA PRO A 241 -22.78 21.43 -79.82
C PRO A 241 -23.30 21.74 -81.24
N LYS A 242 -24.27 22.67 -81.35
CA LYS A 242 -24.98 22.98 -82.60
C LYS A 242 -24.10 23.50 -83.75
N SER A 243 -22.82 23.79 -83.51
CA SER A 243 -21.93 24.47 -84.45
C SER A 243 -20.58 23.77 -84.62
N ILE A 244 -20.55 22.44 -84.76
CA ILE A 244 -19.30 21.76 -85.13
C ILE A 244 -19.05 21.98 -86.61
N PRO A 245 -17.94 22.62 -87.00
CA PRO A 245 -17.61 22.81 -88.40
C PRO A 245 -17.32 21.46 -89.09
N ILE A 246 -18.03 21.21 -90.18
CA ILE A 246 -17.83 20.05 -91.06
C ILE A 246 -16.79 20.44 -92.12
N SER A 247 -15.51 20.49 -91.70
CA SER A 247 -14.40 20.72 -92.62
C SER A 247 -13.20 19.85 -92.27
N SER A 248 -12.29 19.63 -93.20
CA SER A 248 -11.05 18.88 -92.94
C SER A 248 -9.94 19.74 -92.30
N SER A 249 -10.24 20.99 -91.91
CA SER A 249 -9.29 21.83 -91.20
C SER A 249 -8.91 21.26 -89.84
N LEU A 250 -7.67 21.49 -89.41
CA LEU A 250 -7.16 21.00 -88.13
C LEU A 250 -8.03 21.39 -86.92
N PRO A 251 -8.55 22.64 -86.79
CA PRO A 251 -9.46 22.97 -85.70
C PRO A 251 -10.77 22.18 -85.74
N SER A 252 -11.29 21.89 -86.94
CA SER A 252 -12.52 21.09 -87.09
C SER A 252 -12.31 19.64 -86.69
N GLN A 253 -11.13 19.07 -86.97
CA GLN A 253 -10.76 17.73 -86.51
C GLN A 253 -10.73 17.64 -84.98
N PHE A 254 -10.12 18.62 -84.29
CA PHE A 254 -10.15 18.69 -82.83
C PHE A 254 -11.57 18.81 -82.26
N LEU A 255 -12.43 19.62 -82.88
CA LEU A 255 -13.82 19.77 -82.45
C LEU A 255 -14.65 18.50 -82.66
N ARG A 256 -14.42 17.77 -83.76
CA ARG A 256 -15.05 16.45 -83.99
C ARG A 256 -14.60 15.42 -82.96
N MET A 257 -13.29 15.33 -82.71
CA MET A 257 -12.72 14.43 -81.70
C MET A 257 -13.32 14.72 -80.31
N ALA A 258 -13.32 15.98 -79.87
CA ALA A 258 -13.90 16.37 -78.59
C ALA A 258 -15.42 16.08 -78.51
N ALA A 259 -16.14 16.21 -79.63
CA ALA A 259 -17.56 15.87 -79.67
C ALA A 259 -17.80 14.36 -79.60
N ALA A 260 -16.97 13.56 -80.25
CA ALA A 260 -16.98 12.11 -80.15
C ALA A 260 -16.71 11.66 -78.70
N GLU A 261 -15.67 12.19 -78.07
CA GLU A 261 -15.38 11.94 -76.64
C GLU A 261 -16.55 12.31 -75.75
N LYS A 262 -17.15 13.49 -75.95
CA LYS A 262 -18.33 13.93 -75.19
C LYS A 262 -19.49 12.94 -75.35
N ILE A 263 -19.77 12.51 -76.58
CA ILE A 263 -20.87 11.57 -76.87
C ILE A 263 -20.61 10.21 -76.21
N ILE A 264 -19.39 9.69 -76.33
CA ILE A 264 -18.96 8.44 -75.68
C ILE A 264 -19.09 8.56 -74.15
N ALA A 265 -18.54 9.62 -73.55
CA ALA A 265 -18.61 9.88 -72.12
C ALA A 265 -20.06 10.02 -71.62
N GLN A 266 -20.90 10.73 -72.36
CA GLN A 266 -22.31 10.87 -72.02
C GLN A 266 -23.02 9.51 -72.03
N LYS A 267 -22.76 8.68 -73.04
CA LYS A 267 -23.35 7.33 -73.14
C LYS A 267 -22.84 6.40 -72.04
N LEU A 268 -21.56 6.47 -71.70
CA LEU A 268 -20.97 5.78 -70.56
C LEU A 268 -21.67 6.17 -69.25
N CYS A 269 -21.75 7.45 -68.93
CA CYS A 269 -22.39 7.92 -67.70
C CYS A 269 -23.88 7.60 -67.65
N THR A 270 -24.57 7.70 -68.80
CA THR A 270 -26.02 7.50 -68.84
C THR A 270 -26.39 6.03 -68.80
N ASN A 271 -25.64 5.15 -69.47
CA ASN A 271 -26.03 3.75 -69.68
C ASN A 271 -25.19 2.75 -68.89
N ILE A 272 -23.89 2.99 -68.73
CA ILE A 272 -22.92 2.03 -68.15
C ILE A 272 -22.61 2.35 -66.69
N PHE A 273 -22.19 3.57 -66.35
CA PHE A 273 -21.84 3.92 -64.98
C PHE A 273 -23.07 4.23 -64.13
N ARG A 274 -23.90 3.21 -63.90
CA ARG A 274 -25.10 3.25 -63.05
C ARG A 274 -24.85 2.57 -61.71
N GLN A 275 -25.62 2.99 -60.69
CA GLN A 275 -25.54 2.39 -59.35
C GLN A 275 -26.10 0.96 -59.30
N TYR A 276 -27.12 0.69 -60.11
CA TYR A 276 -27.75 -0.63 -60.27
C TYR A 276 -28.47 -0.66 -61.63
N TYR A 277 -28.60 -1.85 -62.22
CA TYR A 277 -29.18 -1.99 -63.56
C TYR A 277 -30.60 -2.55 -63.58
N LEU A 278 -31.06 -3.10 -62.47
CA LEU A 278 -32.41 -3.64 -62.29
C LEU A 278 -33.15 -2.86 -61.20
N PRO A 279 -34.48 -2.73 -61.27
CA PRO A 279 -35.40 -3.25 -62.30
C PRO A 279 -35.34 -2.46 -63.62
N GLU A 280 -35.83 -3.06 -64.70
CA GLU A 280 -35.64 -2.51 -66.06
C GLU A 280 -36.54 -1.31 -66.36
N THR A 281 -37.72 -1.20 -65.75
CA THR A 281 -38.65 -0.11 -66.04
C THR A 281 -38.25 1.19 -65.34
N LEU A 282 -38.53 2.33 -65.97
CA LEU A 282 -38.23 3.64 -65.39
C LEU A 282 -39.03 3.89 -64.10
N ALA A 283 -40.29 3.46 -64.06
CA ALA A 283 -41.17 3.64 -62.91
C ALA A 283 -40.67 2.86 -61.69
N ASP A 284 -40.28 1.59 -61.88
CA ASP A 284 -39.79 0.76 -60.77
C ASP A 284 -38.44 1.26 -60.26
N ARG A 285 -37.58 1.79 -61.16
CA ARG A 285 -36.32 2.43 -60.74
C ARG A 285 -36.54 3.68 -59.92
N GLN A 286 -37.45 4.57 -60.33
CA GLN A 286 -37.78 5.75 -59.55
C GLN A 286 -38.34 5.40 -58.16
N ALA A 287 -39.17 4.36 -58.08
CA ALA A 287 -39.66 3.87 -56.80
C ALA A 287 -38.52 3.37 -55.92
N MET A 288 -37.55 2.67 -56.48
CA MET A 288 -36.39 2.17 -55.74
C MET A 288 -35.41 3.26 -55.33
N ASP A 289 -35.15 4.25 -56.19
CA ASP A 289 -34.39 5.46 -55.84
C ASP A 289 -35.04 6.18 -54.66
N SER A 290 -36.38 6.29 -54.64
CA SER A 290 -37.10 6.89 -53.51
C SER A 290 -36.94 6.09 -52.21
N VAL A 291 -36.93 4.75 -52.30
CA VAL A 291 -36.69 3.89 -51.13
C VAL A 291 -35.25 4.05 -50.63
N LEU A 292 -34.26 4.03 -51.52
CA LEU A 292 -32.85 4.23 -51.18
C LEU A 292 -32.63 5.62 -50.56
N GLU A 293 -33.20 6.68 -51.14
CA GLU A 293 -33.08 8.03 -50.60
C GLU A 293 -33.72 8.14 -49.21
N ARG A 294 -34.87 7.51 -48.99
CA ARG A 294 -35.51 7.46 -47.68
C ARG A 294 -34.67 6.71 -46.66
N LEU A 295 -34.10 5.55 -47.03
CA LEU A 295 -33.19 4.79 -46.18
C LEU A 295 -31.95 5.62 -45.86
N LEU A 296 -31.36 6.30 -46.84
CA LEU A 296 -30.19 7.16 -46.65
C LEU A 296 -30.42 8.27 -45.62
N ARG A 297 -31.62 8.88 -45.63
CA ARG A 297 -32.02 9.93 -44.68
C ARG A 297 -32.21 9.40 -43.25
N VAL A 298 -32.63 8.14 -43.10
CA VAL A 298 -32.86 7.52 -41.79
C VAL A 298 -31.56 6.94 -41.23
N ASN A 299 -30.90 6.11 -42.02
CA ASN A 299 -29.66 5.43 -41.66
C ASN A 299 -28.88 5.03 -42.93
N SER A 300 -27.70 5.64 -43.13
CA SER A 300 -26.84 5.35 -44.27
C SER A 300 -26.33 3.90 -44.30
N ARG A 301 -26.27 3.22 -43.15
CA ARG A 301 -25.85 1.82 -43.08
C ARG A 301 -26.92 0.90 -43.66
N ASP A 302 -28.17 1.10 -43.28
CA ASP A 302 -29.28 0.25 -43.74
C ASP A 302 -29.50 0.39 -45.24
N GLU A 303 -29.31 1.60 -45.76
CA GLU A 303 -29.30 1.88 -47.19
C GLU A 303 -28.21 1.09 -47.93
N ALA A 304 -26.98 1.12 -47.41
CA ALA A 304 -25.85 0.40 -48.00
C ALA A 304 -26.06 -1.12 -47.96
N ILE A 305 -26.59 -1.65 -46.85
CA ILE A 305 -26.94 -3.07 -46.70
C ILE A 305 -28.02 -3.45 -47.71
N PHE A 306 -29.09 -2.66 -47.81
CA PHE A 306 -30.17 -2.90 -48.75
C PHE A 306 -29.68 -2.90 -50.21
N ARG A 307 -28.83 -1.94 -50.59
CA ARG A 307 -28.20 -1.90 -51.92
C ARG A 307 -27.36 -3.16 -52.19
N LEU A 308 -26.57 -3.61 -51.22
CA LEU A 308 -25.74 -4.82 -51.38
C LEU A 308 -26.58 -6.10 -51.50
N GLN A 309 -27.67 -6.19 -50.74
CA GLN A 309 -28.62 -7.30 -50.83
C GLN A 309 -29.36 -7.30 -52.17
N LEU A 310 -29.72 -6.14 -52.68
CA LEU A 310 -30.31 -6.01 -54.01
C LEU A 310 -29.35 -6.51 -55.09
N LEU A 311 -28.10 -6.03 -55.09
CA LEU A 311 -27.07 -6.45 -56.04
C LEU A 311 -26.73 -7.95 -55.91
N SER A 312 -26.79 -8.52 -54.70
CA SER A 312 -26.54 -9.95 -54.49
C SER A 312 -27.71 -10.81 -54.98
N ALA A 313 -28.96 -10.39 -54.72
CA ALA A 313 -30.16 -11.10 -55.13
C ALA A 313 -30.31 -11.18 -56.65
N TYR A 314 -29.94 -10.11 -57.37
CA TYR A 314 -30.09 -10.00 -58.82
C TYR A 314 -28.81 -10.23 -59.62
N LYS A 315 -27.74 -10.75 -59.00
CA LYS A 315 -26.40 -10.83 -59.61
C LYS A 315 -26.39 -11.45 -61.01
N ASN A 316 -27.17 -12.50 -61.24
CA ASN A 316 -27.17 -13.22 -62.52
C ASN A 316 -27.98 -12.49 -63.58
N GLU A 317 -29.16 -11.97 -63.22
CA GLU A 317 -29.98 -11.14 -64.09
C GLU A 317 -29.25 -9.86 -64.48
N GLU A 318 -28.56 -9.22 -63.52
CA GLU A 318 -27.82 -7.99 -63.73
C GLU A 318 -26.67 -8.19 -64.73
N ASN A 319 -25.89 -9.26 -64.61
CA ASN A 319 -24.80 -9.55 -65.55
C ASN A 319 -25.29 -9.77 -66.99
N ARG A 320 -26.44 -10.44 -67.17
CA ARG A 320 -27.06 -10.59 -68.49
C ARG A 320 -27.54 -9.24 -69.03
N HIS A 321 -28.18 -8.44 -68.18
CA HIS A 321 -28.71 -7.14 -68.55
C HIS A 321 -27.59 -6.14 -68.90
N ILE A 322 -26.50 -6.11 -68.13
CA ILE A 322 -25.30 -5.30 -68.41
C ILE A 322 -24.74 -5.60 -69.79
N THR A 323 -24.61 -6.89 -70.14
CA THR A 323 -24.09 -7.29 -71.46
C THR A 323 -24.98 -6.75 -72.60
N SER A 324 -26.31 -6.80 -72.42
CA SER A 324 -27.28 -6.22 -73.36
C SER A 324 -27.14 -4.70 -73.46
N ILE A 325 -27.02 -4.00 -72.32
CA ILE A 325 -26.83 -2.54 -72.27
C ILE A 325 -25.54 -2.14 -72.97
N VAL A 326 -24.41 -2.81 -72.70
CA VAL A 326 -23.12 -2.53 -73.33
C VAL A 326 -23.27 -2.67 -74.85
N LYS A 327 -23.87 -3.76 -75.33
CA LYS A 327 -24.12 -3.97 -76.76
C LYS A 327 -25.00 -2.89 -77.39
N SER A 328 -26.11 -2.52 -76.73
CA SER A 328 -26.99 -1.43 -77.18
C SER A 328 -26.26 -0.10 -77.21
N THR A 329 -25.44 0.18 -76.19
CA THR A 329 -24.68 1.43 -76.07
C THR A 329 -23.62 1.56 -77.16
N ILE A 330 -22.90 0.46 -77.47
CA ILE A 330 -21.98 0.41 -78.61
C ILE A 330 -22.72 0.76 -79.90
N GLN A 331 -23.88 0.14 -80.14
CA GLN A 331 -24.67 0.39 -81.34
C GLN A 331 -25.15 1.85 -81.42
N GLU A 332 -25.59 2.44 -80.30
CA GLU A 332 -25.98 3.85 -80.24
C GLU A 332 -24.81 4.78 -80.58
N VAL A 333 -23.63 4.53 -80.00
CA VAL A 333 -22.42 5.33 -80.28
C VAL A 333 -22.03 5.23 -81.75
N VAL A 334 -21.99 4.01 -82.30
CA VAL A 334 -21.67 3.76 -83.72
C VAL A 334 -22.70 4.39 -84.65
N THR A 335 -23.97 4.37 -84.28
CA THR A 335 -25.03 5.00 -85.09
C THR A 335 -24.89 6.51 -85.09
N VAL A 336 -24.68 7.13 -83.92
CA VAL A 336 -24.58 8.60 -83.77
C VAL A 336 -23.33 9.14 -84.47
N LEU A 337 -22.18 8.49 -84.28
CA LEU A 337 -20.88 8.96 -84.75
C LEU A 337 -20.48 8.42 -86.13
N GLY A 338 -21.11 7.33 -86.58
CA GLY A 338 -20.80 6.65 -87.83
C GLY A 338 -20.73 7.55 -89.07
N PRO A 339 -21.61 8.55 -89.25
CA PRO A 339 -21.53 9.46 -90.40
C PRO A 339 -20.20 10.23 -90.52
N LEU A 340 -19.46 10.42 -89.42
CA LEU A 340 -18.17 11.13 -89.44
C LEU A 340 -16.99 10.24 -89.84
N ILE A 341 -17.21 8.94 -90.00
CA ILE A 341 -16.18 7.94 -90.25
C ILE A 341 -16.31 7.43 -91.69
N SER A 342 -15.17 7.19 -92.33
CA SER A 342 -15.14 6.56 -93.65
C SER A 342 -15.84 5.18 -93.63
N PRO A 343 -16.67 4.84 -94.63
CA PRO A 343 -17.47 3.61 -94.61
C PRO A 343 -16.66 2.32 -94.39
N HIS A 344 -15.43 2.26 -94.90
CA HIS A 344 -14.54 1.10 -94.74
C HIS A 344 -13.95 0.94 -93.33
N LEU A 345 -13.93 2.01 -92.52
CA LEU A 345 -13.42 2.02 -91.14
C LEU A 345 -14.53 1.84 -90.09
N GLN A 346 -15.81 1.85 -90.51
CA GLN A 346 -16.92 1.78 -89.58
C GLN A 346 -16.98 0.43 -88.82
N GLY A 347 -16.58 -0.66 -89.49
CA GLY A 347 -16.46 -1.97 -88.86
C GLY A 347 -15.35 -2.00 -87.80
N ASP A 348 -14.19 -1.43 -88.12
CA ASP A 348 -13.06 -1.33 -87.19
C ASP A 348 -13.42 -0.46 -85.98
N PHE A 349 -14.09 0.67 -86.22
CA PHE A 349 -14.60 1.53 -85.15
C PHE A 349 -15.56 0.79 -84.23
N GLN A 350 -16.49 -0.01 -84.78
CA GLN A 350 -17.43 -0.78 -83.97
C GLN A 350 -16.70 -1.83 -83.10
N VAL A 351 -15.71 -2.52 -83.66
CA VAL A 351 -14.91 -3.51 -82.92
C VAL A 351 -14.10 -2.85 -81.81
N GLN A 352 -13.36 -1.78 -82.13
CA GLN A 352 -12.53 -1.08 -81.14
C GLN A 352 -13.37 -0.38 -80.07
N THR A 353 -14.51 0.20 -80.44
CA THR A 353 -15.49 0.76 -79.50
C THR A 353 -16.01 -0.34 -78.57
N GLY A 354 -16.29 -1.53 -79.11
CA GLY A 354 -16.66 -2.69 -78.32
C GLY A 354 -15.59 -3.15 -77.34
N GLN A 355 -14.32 -3.15 -77.74
CA GLN A 355 -13.19 -3.49 -76.86
C GLN A 355 -13.00 -2.44 -75.76
N ALA A 356 -13.02 -1.15 -76.10
CA ALA A 356 -12.90 -0.06 -75.13
C ALA A 356 -14.05 -0.09 -74.11
N LEU A 357 -15.29 -0.26 -74.57
CA LEU A 357 -16.47 -0.34 -73.70
C LEU A 357 -16.53 -1.66 -72.91
N ALA A 358 -16.02 -2.78 -73.43
CA ALA A 358 -15.85 -4.00 -72.64
C ALA A 358 -14.83 -3.80 -71.52
N GLY A 359 -13.74 -3.07 -71.76
CA GLY A 359 -12.77 -2.69 -70.72
C GLY A 359 -13.37 -1.86 -69.57
N SER A 360 -14.47 -1.11 -69.83
CA SER A 360 -15.21 -0.41 -68.77
C SER A 360 -15.83 -1.37 -67.74
N ARG A 361 -16.18 -2.60 -68.17
CA ARG A 361 -16.69 -3.65 -67.27
C ARG A 361 -15.59 -4.18 -66.37
N GLU A 362 -14.40 -4.41 -66.89
CA GLU A 362 -13.24 -4.86 -66.10
C GLU A 362 -12.76 -3.79 -65.11
N ALA A 363 -12.92 -2.51 -65.45
CA ALA A 363 -12.70 -1.40 -64.53
C ALA A 363 -13.72 -1.37 -63.36
N LEU A 364 -14.93 -1.93 -63.58
CA LEU A 364 -16.03 -2.01 -62.60
C LEU A 364 -16.12 -3.36 -61.86
N GLU A 365 -15.48 -4.43 -62.36
CA GLU A 365 -15.45 -5.76 -61.74
C GLU A 365 -14.53 -5.97 -60.49
N PRO A 366 -13.78 -5.00 -59.91
CA PRO A 366 -13.06 -5.24 -58.65
C PRO A 366 -13.94 -5.74 -57.50
N CYS A 367 -15.26 -5.51 -57.54
CA CYS A 367 -16.17 -5.86 -56.46
C CYS A 367 -16.71 -7.30 -56.47
N SER A 368 -16.58 -8.06 -57.56
CA SER A 368 -17.33 -9.33 -57.72
C SER A 368 -16.46 -10.59 -57.66
N GLU A 369 -15.19 -10.51 -58.06
CA GLU A 369 -14.35 -11.71 -58.28
C GLU A 369 -13.52 -12.10 -57.05
N LYS A 370 -13.04 -11.13 -56.26
CA LYS A 370 -12.43 -11.39 -54.94
C LYS A 370 -13.42 -11.91 -53.88
N ARG A 371 -14.74 -11.89 -54.14
CA ARG A 371 -15.75 -12.60 -53.31
C ARG A 371 -15.59 -14.13 -53.37
N ARG A 372 -15.01 -14.68 -54.45
CA ARG A 372 -14.80 -16.14 -54.58
C ARG A 372 -13.64 -16.68 -53.74
N GLU A 373 -12.64 -15.85 -53.44
CA GLU A 373 -11.44 -16.29 -52.71
C GLU A 373 -11.56 -16.15 -51.18
N SER A 374 -12.47 -15.32 -50.67
CA SER A 374 -12.68 -15.18 -49.21
C SER A 374 -13.75 -16.12 -48.64
N MET A 375 -14.43 -16.91 -49.49
CA MET A 375 -15.44 -17.91 -49.10
C MET A 375 -14.97 -19.36 -49.33
N ARG A 376 -13.72 -19.56 -49.77
CA ARG A 376 -13.00 -20.83 -49.70
C ARG A 376 -11.96 -20.71 -48.61
#